data_AF-A0A961B0G7-F1
#
_entry.id   AF-A0A961B0G7-F1
#
_cell.length_a   1.000
_cell.length_b   1.000
_cell.length_c   1.000
_cell.angle_alpha   90.00
_cell.angle_beta   90.00
_cell.angle_gamma   90.00
#
_symmetry.space_group_name_H-M   'P 1'
#
loop_
_entity.id
_entity.type
_entity.pdbx_description
1 polymer ?
#
loop_
_entity_poly.entity_id
_entity_poly.type
_entity_poly.pdbx_seq_one_letter_code
_entity_poly.pdbx_strand_id
1 'polypeptide(L)'
;MSDTPAFRFSRIFGKPEKEAPKSLFPQTRWTLVTRSKSGDTREASAALEELCALYWKPLYLFLRRTGRSEHDAQDATQEFFAHILTKDLFHGADADRGRLRTFLLTSLRNFTADRGRTERAEKRGGGAAPLSIDFLEAERGFEAASAISPEKEFEFRWATTLLQNAMDRVRESYEASGKADLFEGLKPLLSWNARSRPQHEVAAELGLSDSAMRVALHRLRSRFGDAVRELVSDTVSKPEEIDDEIQHLFRALSKG
;
A
#
# COMPACT_ATOMS: atom_id res chain seq x y z
N MET A 1 -18.53 -11.96 23.10
CA MET A 1 -17.13 -11.51 22.95
C MET A 1 -16.96 -11.00 21.52
N SER A 2 -16.50 -9.77 21.35
CA SER A 2 -16.43 -9.11 20.05
C SER A 2 -15.27 -9.65 19.23
N ASP A 3 -15.56 -10.38 18.15
CA ASP A 3 -14.54 -10.96 17.27
C ASP A 3 -13.78 -9.83 16.56
N THR A 4 -12.56 -9.55 17.03
CA THR A 4 -11.81 -8.34 16.67
C THR A 4 -10.98 -8.60 15.40
N PRO A 5 -10.82 -7.63 14.48
CA PRO A 5 -10.08 -7.86 13.22
C PRO A 5 -8.69 -8.49 13.38
N ALA A 6 -7.98 -8.21 14.49
CA ALA A 6 -6.71 -8.84 14.85
C ALA A 6 -6.79 -10.37 15.05
N PHE A 7 -7.89 -10.86 15.66
CA PHE A 7 -8.17 -12.29 15.79
C PHE A 7 -8.50 -12.92 14.45
N ARG A 8 -9.10 -12.17 13.52
CA ARG A 8 -9.32 -12.64 12.15
C ARG A 8 -8.01 -12.79 11.37
N PHE A 9 -7.11 -11.80 11.44
CA PHE A 9 -5.85 -11.82 10.70
C PHE A 9 -4.94 -12.99 11.12
N SER A 10 -4.59 -13.11 12.40
CA SER A 10 -3.73 -14.20 12.89
C SER A 10 -4.33 -15.60 12.72
N ARG A 11 -5.66 -15.72 12.68
CA ARG A 11 -6.37 -16.98 12.47
C ARG A 11 -6.54 -17.35 10.99
N ILE A 12 -6.49 -16.38 10.07
CA ILE A 12 -6.50 -16.62 8.62
C ILE A 12 -5.08 -16.84 8.10
N PHE A 13 -4.11 -16.03 8.50
CA PHE A 13 -2.76 -16.01 7.92
C PHE A 13 -1.70 -16.77 8.75
N GLY A 14 -2.02 -17.14 9.99
CA GLY A 14 -1.14 -17.92 10.86
C GLY A 14 -0.29 -17.09 11.81
N LYS A 15 0.50 -17.78 12.65
CA LYS A 15 1.65 -17.16 13.35
C LYS A 15 2.87 -17.24 12.43
N PRO A 16 3.80 -16.27 12.48
CA PRO A 16 5.04 -16.35 11.73
C PRO A 16 5.80 -17.63 12.09
N GLU A 17 6.32 -18.31 11.06
CA GLU A 17 7.01 -19.59 11.20
C GLU A 17 8.35 -19.41 11.95
N LYS A 18 8.63 -20.26 12.94
CA LYS A 18 9.74 -20.04 13.90
C LYS A 18 11.14 -20.09 13.29
N GLU A 19 11.27 -20.68 12.11
CA GLU A 19 12.51 -20.75 11.34
C GLU A 19 12.22 -20.37 9.88
N ALA A 20 11.92 -19.08 9.65
CA ALA A 20 12.00 -18.54 8.31
C ALA A 20 13.43 -18.77 7.77
N PRO A 21 13.62 -19.37 6.57
CA PRO A 21 14.93 -19.34 5.94
C PRO A 21 15.37 -17.89 5.77
N LYS A 22 16.66 -17.60 5.99
CA LYS A 22 17.29 -16.26 5.96
C LYS A 22 16.53 -15.31 5.04
N SER A 23 15.99 -14.22 5.62
CA SER A 23 15.07 -13.26 5.00
C SER A 23 15.28 -13.14 3.48
N LEU A 24 14.32 -13.63 2.71
CA LEU A 24 14.38 -13.68 1.25
C LEU A 24 14.44 -12.29 0.59
N PHE A 25 14.11 -11.24 1.35
CA PHE A 25 14.12 -9.85 0.90
C PHE A 25 14.78 -8.95 1.98
N PRO A 26 15.37 -7.80 1.60
CA PRO A 26 15.99 -6.88 2.56
C PRO A 26 14.92 -6.19 3.41
N GLN A 27 15.10 -6.20 4.74
CA GLN A 27 14.20 -5.47 5.64
C GLN A 27 14.29 -3.96 5.40
N THR A 28 13.14 -3.31 5.31
CA THR A 28 13.03 -1.85 5.16
C THR A 28 12.64 -1.18 6.48
N ARG A 29 11.35 -0.97 6.78
CA ARG A 29 10.80 0.00 7.77
C ARG A 29 10.74 1.45 7.23
N TRP A 30 10.41 2.46 8.07
CA TRP A 30 10.53 3.93 7.84
C TRP A 30 11.82 4.39 7.13
N THR A 31 12.79 3.48 7.03
CA THR A 31 13.86 3.52 6.05
C THR A 31 13.47 3.81 4.60
N LEU A 32 12.23 3.68 4.09
CA LEU A 32 11.94 4.24 2.74
C LEU A 32 12.31 5.73 2.66
N VAL A 33 12.05 6.44 3.77
CA VAL A 33 12.37 7.86 4.00
C VAL A 33 13.83 8.10 4.44
N THR A 34 14.54 7.07 4.91
CA THR A 34 15.96 7.18 5.34
C THR A 34 16.94 6.65 4.28
N ARG A 35 16.49 5.75 3.40
CA ARG A 35 17.20 5.19 2.23
C ARG A 35 17.13 6.16 1.05
N SER A 36 16.04 6.92 0.91
CA SER A 36 16.01 8.10 0.04
C SER A 36 17.01 9.19 0.46
N LYS A 37 17.45 9.19 1.73
CA LYS A 37 18.57 10.00 2.24
C LYS A 37 19.93 9.27 2.24
N SER A 38 19.98 8.01 1.82
CA SER A 38 21.27 7.29 1.73
C SER A 38 22.11 7.86 0.59
N GLY A 39 23.44 7.74 0.72
CA GLY A 39 24.34 8.10 -0.37
C GLY A 39 24.27 7.15 -1.59
N ASP A 40 23.50 6.06 -1.51
CA ASP A 40 23.27 5.15 -2.63
C ASP A 40 22.02 5.58 -3.42
N THR A 41 22.26 6.18 -4.58
CA THR A 41 21.22 6.68 -5.48
C THR A 41 20.24 5.59 -5.94
N ARG A 42 20.66 4.31 -6.00
CA ARG A 42 19.77 3.20 -6.41
C ARG A 42 18.80 2.85 -5.29
N GLU A 43 19.32 2.76 -4.06
CA GLU A 43 18.51 2.43 -2.89
C GLU A 43 17.47 3.53 -2.63
N ALA A 44 17.88 4.79 -2.85
CA ALA A 44 17.00 5.94 -2.80
C ALA A 44 15.89 5.92 -3.87
N SER A 45 16.20 5.56 -5.12
CA SER A 45 15.22 5.49 -6.22
C SER A 45 14.18 4.39 -5.98
N ALA A 46 14.62 3.17 -5.64
CA ALA A 46 13.72 2.05 -5.41
C ALA A 46 12.75 2.32 -4.23
N ALA A 47 13.27 2.85 -3.13
CA ALA A 47 12.46 3.22 -1.97
C ALA A 47 11.39 4.29 -2.31
N LEU A 48 11.72 5.19 -3.22
CA LEU A 48 10.82 6.22 -3.69
C LEU A 48 9.76 5.69 -4.65
N GLU A 49 10.14 4.81 -5.58
CA GLU A 49 9.21 4.16 -6.52
C GLU A 49 8.13 3.39 -5.76
N GLU A 50 8.48 2.66 -4.70
CA GLU A 50 7.54 1.98 -3.81
C GLU A 50 6.60 2.97 -3.08
N LEU A 51 7.14 4.08 -2.57
CA LEU A 51 6.35 5.12 -1.88
C LEU A 51 5.38 5.82 -2.85
N CYS A 52 5.81 6.10 -4.08
CA CYS A 52 4.94 6.60 -5.15
C CYS A 52 3.85 5.57 -5.45
N ALA A 53 4.20 4.31 -5.72
CA ALA A 53 3.26 3.24 -6.06
C ALA A 53 2.17 3.02 -4.99
N LEU A 54 2.52 3.14 -3.71
CA LEU A 54 1.57 3.01 -2.59
C LEU A 54 0.64 4.23 -2.41
N TYR A 55 1.15 5.45 -2.63
CA TYR A 55 0.46 6.68 -2.18
C TYR A 55 -0.04 7.60 -3.30
N TRP A 56 0.39 7.46 -4.56
CA TRP A 56 -0.05 8.40 -5.61
C TRP A 56 -1.57 8.40 -5.79
N LYS A 57 -2.19 7.22 -5.87
CA LYS A 57 -3.62 7.06 -6.15
C LYS A 57 -4.50 7.46 -4.96
N PRO A 58 -4.21 7.07 -3.70
CA PRO A 58 -4.91 7.59 -2.54
C PRO A 58 -4.84 9.13 -2.41
N LEU A 59 -3.66 9.72 -2.60
CA LEU A 59 -3.46 11.17 -2.47
C LEU A 59 -4.17 11.93 -3.61
N TYR A 60 -4.08 11.45 -4.85
CA TYR A 60 -4.81 12.00 -6.00
C TYR A 60 -6.32 11.98 -5.78
N LEU A 61 -6.89 10.83 -5.40
CA LEU A 61 -8.32 10.69 -5.15
C LEU A 61 -8.78 11.55 -3.96
N PHE A 62 -7.94 11.73 -2.93
CA PHE A 62 -8.20 12.70 -1.86
C PHE A 62 -8.35 14.12 -2.41
N LEU A 63 -7.41 14.59 -3.26
CA LEU A 63 -7.50 15.92 -3.88
C LEU A 63 -8.79 16.08 -4.70
N ARG A 64 -9.14 15.10 -5.54
CA ARG A 64 -10.38 15.10 -6.33
C ARG A 64 -11.63 15.14 -5.43
N ARG A 65 -11.67 14.34 -4.36
CA ARG A 65 -12.75 14.36 -3.35
C ARG A 65 -12.83 15.66 -2.54
N THR A 66 -11.76 16.47 -2.48
CA THR A 66 -11.78 17.83 -1.90
C THR A 66 -12.26 18.93 -2.87
N GLY A 67 -12.73 18.58 -4.06
CA GLY A 67 -13.33 19.51 -5.03
C GLY A 67 -12.35 20.15 -6.01
N ARG A 68 -11.11 19.67 -6.10
CA ARG A 68 -10.16 20.08 -7.15
C ARG A 68 -10.57 19.52 -8.52
N SER A 69 -10.31 20.27 -9.59
CA SER A 69 -10.48 19.74 -10.94
C SER A 69 -9.53 18.57 -11.20
N GLU A 70 -9.75 17.83 -12.29
CA GLU A 70 -8.87 16.75 -12.72
C GLU A 70 -7.43 17.27 -12.90
N HIS A 71 -7.26 18.30 -13.72
CA HIS A 71 -5.98 18.95 -14.01
C HIS A 71 -5.30 19.47 -12.73
N ASP A 72 -6.01 20.19 -11.86
CA ASP A 72 -5.44 20.75 -10.62
C ASP A 72 -5.01 19.66 -9.62
N ALA A 73 -5.64 18.48 -9.69
CA ALA A 73 -5.28 17.33 -8.87
C ALA A 73 -4.10 16.54 -9.46
N GLN A 74 -4.02 16.42 -10.80
CA GLN A 74 -2.90 15.80 -11.50
C GLN A 74 -1.61 16.61 -11.25
N ASP A 75 -1.65 17.92 -11.52
CA ASP A 75 -0.54 18.85 -11.27
C ASP A 75 -0.11 18.82 -9.80
N ALA A 76 -1.04 19.03 -8.87
CA ALA A 76 -0.71 19.05 -7.45
C ALA A 76 -0.19 17.70 -6.93
N THR A 77 -0.57 16.57 -7.54
CA THR A 77 0.00 15.26 -7.20
C THR A 77 1.43 15.15 -7.72
N GLN A 78 1.67 15.41 -9.01
CA GLN A 78 3.01 15.34 -9.60
C GLN A 78 3.99 16.27 -8.89
N GLU A 79 3.59 17.52 -8.66
CA GLU A 79 4.40 18.49 -7.95
C GLU A 79 4.61 18.14 -6.47
N PHE A 80 3.62 17.57 -5.78
CA PHE A 80 3.79 17.16 -4.38
C PHE A 80 4.84 16.06 -4.25
N PHE A 81 4.82 15.05 -5.12
CA PHE A 81 5.89 14.06 -5.16
C PHE A 81 7.21 14.70 -5.60
N ALA A 82 7.25 15.52 -6.66
CA ALA A 82 8.46 16.25 -7.05
C ALA A 82 9.06 17.09 -5.90
N HIS A 83 8.21 17.72 -5.09
CA HIS A 83 8.60 18.48 -3.90
C HIS A 83 9.16 17.58 -2.80
N ILE A 84 8.56 16.41 -2.57
CA ILE A 84 9.14 15.36 -1.73
C ILE A 84 10.54 14.95 -2.24
N LEU A 85 10.73 14.81 -3.55
CA LEU A 85 12.01 14.38 -4.14
C LEU A 85 13.11 15.44 -3.99
N THR A 86 12.74 16.71 -4.17
CA THR A 86 13.71 17.79 -4.41
C THR A 86 13.99 18.66 -3.19
N LYS A 87 13.06 18.74 -2.22
CA LYS A 87 13.16 19.68 -1.10
C LYS A 87 13.42 19.04 0.27
N ASP A 88 13.79 17.76 0.29
CA ASP A 88 14.09 17.02 1.51
C ASP A 88 12.97 17.23 2.57
N LEU A 89 11.72 17.05 2.13
CA LEU A 89 10.52 17.15 2.97
C LEU A 89 10.62 16.23 4.20
N PHE A 90 11.49 15.23 4.09
CA PHE A 90 11.84 14.27 5.09
C PHE A 90 12.94 14.70 6.07
N HIS A 91 13.75 15.74 5.81
CA HIS A 91 14.75 16.23 6.78
C HIS A 91 14.09 16.72 8.07
N GLY A 92 12.91 17.36 7.94
CA GLY A 92 12.05 17.74 9.05
C GLY A 92 10.98 16.70 9.42
N ALA A 93 10.97 15.54 8.76
CA ALA A 93 10.18 14.40 9.19
C ALA A 93 10.95 13.71 10.34
N ASP A 94 10.46 13.94 11.54
CA ASP A 94 10.89 13.29 12.75
C ASP A 94 10.19 11.92 12.87
N ALA A 95 10.95 10.86 13.16
CA ALA A 95 10.43 9.50 13.28
C ALA A 95 9.41 9.37 14.43
N ASP A 96 9.46 10.24 15.44
CA ASP A 96 8.47 10.26 16.51
C ASP A 96 7.12 10.91 16.11
N ARG A 97 6.95 11.40 14.88
CA ARG A 97 5.69 12.00 14.39
C ARG A 97 4.64 10.99 13.87
N GLY A 98 4.91 9.69 13.98
CA GLY A 98 3.95 8.63 13.73
C GLY A 98 3.87 8.13 12.27
N ARG A 99 2.68 7.67 11.87
CA ARG A 99 2.46 6.88 10.64
C ARG A 99 2.77 7.65 9.35
N LEU A 100 3.40 6.99 8.39
CA LEU A 100 3.71 7.56 7.08
C LEU A 100 2.45 8.08 6.35
N ARG A 101 1.33 7.34 6.40
CA ARG A 101 0.05 7.78 5.79
C ARG A 101 -0.46 9.10 6.37
N THR A 102 -0.34 9.29 7.69
CA THR A 102 -0.77 10.50 8.39
C THR A 102 0.16 11.67 8.07
N PHE A 103 1.47 11.41 8.04
CA PHE A 103 2.47 12.38 7.61
C PHE A 103 2.23 12.85 6.16
N LEU A 104 2.04 11.94 5.20
CA LEU A 104 1.84 12.26 3.80
C LEU A 104 0.53 13.05 3.58
N LEU A 105 -0.58 12.63 4.20
CA LEU A 105 -1.85 13.33 4.07
C LEU A 105 -1.82 14.74 4.68
N THR A 106 -1.17 14.92 5.83
CA THR A 106 -0.97 16.24 6.45
C THR A 106 -0.04 17.12 5.62
N SER A 107 1.06 16.56 5.11
CA SER A 107 2.01 17.26 4.23
C SER A 107 1.34 17.73 2.93
N LEU A 108 0.50 16.90 2.32
CA LEU A 108 -0.26 17.26 1.11
C LEU A 108 -1.23 18.42 1.38
N ARG A 109 -1.93 18.42 2.52
CA ARG A 109 -2.83 19.52 2.92
C ARG A 109 -2.08 20.84 3.09
N ASN A 110 -0.92 20.80 3.74
CA ASN A 110 -0.08 21.98 3.93
C ASN A 110 0.45 22.50 2.59
N PHE A 111 1.06 21.62 1.78
CA PHE A 111 1.57 21.93 0.44
C PHE A 111 0.49 22.56 -0.46
N THR A 112 -0.71 22.00 -0.48
CA THR A 112 -1.81 22.53 -1.31
C THR A 112 -2.43 23.81 -0.77
N ALA A 113 -2.37 24.06 0.54
CA ALA A 113 -2.75 25.34 1.14
C ALA A 113 -1.73 26.45 0.85
N ASP A 114 -0.42 26.13 0.87
CA ASP A 114 0.65 27.06 0.47
C ASP A 114 0.64 27.34 -1.03
N ARG A 115 0.34 26.35 -1.87
CA ARG A 115 0.15 26.55 -3.31
C ARG A 115 -0.99 27.53 -3.59
N GLY A 116 -2.14 27.40 -2.92
CA GLY A 116 -3.27 28.34 -3.05
C GLY A 116 -3.00 29.77 -2.53
N ARG A 117 -1.93 29.98 -1.76
CA ARG A 117 -1.38 31.32 -1.43
C ARG A 117 -0.44 31.82 -2.55
N THR A 118 0.39 30.93 -3.09
CA THR A 118 1.48 31.27 -4.02
C THR A 118 1.02 31.44 -5.48
N GLU A 119 0.03 30.67 -5.95
CA GLU A 119 -0.58 30.80 -7.29
C GLU A 119 -1.29 32.15 -7.50
N ARG A 120 -1.69 32.83 -6.42
CA ARG A 120 -2.20 34.21 -6.45
C ARG A 120 -1.10 35.26 -6.57
N ALA A 121 0.15 34.90 -6.30
CA ALA A 121 1.31 35.80 -6.36
C ALA A 121 2.06 35.64 -7.68
N GLU A 122 2.49 34.43 -8.05
CA GLU A 122 3.36 34.22 -9.22
C GLU A 122 3.00 32.93 -9.99
N LYS A 123 2.89 33.04 -11.31
CA LYS A 123 2.69 31.91 -12.22
C LYS A 123 4.00 31.46 -12.85
N ARG A 124 4.18 30.12 -12.92
CA ARG A 124 5.18 29.34 -13.68
C ARG A 124 6.55 29.18 -13.01
N GLY A 125 7.09 27.95 -13.07
CA GLY A 125 8.51 27.69 -12.85
C GLY A 125 8.83 26.48 -11.95
N GLY A 126 8.46 25.26 -12.36
CA GLY A 126 8.67 24.05 -11.56
C GLY A 126 8.82 22.80 -12.42
N GLY A 127 9.75 22.82 -13.39
CA GLY A 127 9.96 21.73 -14.36
C GLY A 127 10.59 20.46 -13.78
N ALA A 128 9.90 19.80 -12.86
CA ALA A 128 10.19 18.42 -12.51
C ALA A 128 9.75 17.50 -13.67
N ALA A 129 10.48 16.40 -13.91
CA ALA A 129 10.03 15.38 -14.84
C ALA A 129 8.72 14.77 -14.33
N PRO A 130 7.66 14.68 -15.16
CA PRO A 130 6.41 14.08 -14.71
C PRO A 130 6.63 12.61 -14.37
N LEU A 131 6.22 12.20 -13.16
CA LEU A 131 6.14 10.79 -12.81
C LEU A 131 5.15 10.10 -13.76
N SER A 132 5.54 8.93 -14.27
CA SER A 132 4.71 8.11 -15.17
C SER A 132 3.54 7.47 -14.40
N ILE A 133 2.52 8.27 -14.09
CA ILE A 133 1.35 7.92 -13.30
C ILE A 133 0.13 7.74 -14.22
N ASP A 134 -0.59 6.62 -14.10
CA ASP A 134 -1.84 6.37 -14.83
C ASP A 134 -3.04 7.03 -14.13
N PHE A 135 -3.16 8.36 -14.27
CA PHE A 135 -4.32 9.10 -13.77
C PHE A 135 -5.64 8.70 -14.45
N LEU A 136 -5.60 8.17 -15.67
CA LEU A 136 -6.78 7.74 -16.43
C LEU A 136 -7.46 6.54 -15.75
N GLU A 137 -6.68 5.61 -15.20
CA GLU A 137 -7.19 4.48 -14.42
C GLU A 137 -7.80 4.92 -13.08
N ALA A 138 -7.32 6.01 -12.48
CA ALA A 138 -7.92 6.60 -11.28
C ALA A 138 -9.25 7.32 -11.59
N GLU A 139 -9.33 8.13 -12.66
CA GLU A 139 -10.57 8.84 -13.04
C GLU A 139 -11.70 7.89 -13.46
N ARG A 140 -11.40 6.76 -14.13
CA ARG A 140 -12.41 5.74 -14.49
C ARG A 140 -13.17 5.18 -13.28
N GLY A 141 -12.60 5.25 -12.07
CA GLY A 141 -13.20 4.80 -10.82
C GLY A 141 -13.44 5.92 -9.80
N PHE A 142 -13.46 7.18 -10.23
CA PHE A 142 -13.66 8.34 -9.35
C PHE A 142 -15.15 8.69 -9.18
N GLU A 143 -15.61 8.75 -7.93
CA GLU A 143 -16.96 9.22 -7.59
C GLU A 143 -16.88 10.56 -6.82
N ALA A 144 -17.32 11.63 -7.49
CA ALA A 144 -17.32 12.98 -6.91
C ALA A 144 -18.23 13.09 -5.67
N ALA A 145 -19.34 12.34 -5.64
CA ALA A 145 -20.24 12.22 -4.51
C ALA A 145 -20.18 10.78 -3.95
N SER A 146 -19.67 10.63 -2.73
CA SER A 146 -19.63 9.37 -1.98
C SER A 146 -19.99 9.62 -0.53
N ALA A 147 -20.62 8.63 0.11
CA ALA A 147 -21.15 8.69 1.48
C ALA A 147 -20.08 8.70 2.57
N ILE A 148 -18.82 8.35 2.24
CA ILE A 148 -17.69 8.38 3.17
C ILE A 148 -16.81 9.62 2.94
N SER A 149 -16.21 10.16 4.01
CA SER A 149 -15.38 11.37 3.89
C SER A 149 -14.12 11.13 3.03
N PRO A 150 -13.50 12.19 2.47
CA PRO A 150 -12.27 12.06 1.69
C PRO A 150 -11.15 11.32 2.45
N GLU A 151 -11.06 11.47 3.76
CA GLU A 151 -10.12 10.72 4.61
C GLU A 151 -10.42 9.22 4.62
N LYS A 152 -11.68 8.82 4.74
CA LYS A 152 -12.05 7.40 4.73
C LYS A 152 -11.79 6.76 3.37
N GLU A 153 -12.06 7.49 2.29
CA GLU A 153 -11.71 7.08 0.93
C GLU A 153 -10.19 6.91 0.78
N PHE A 154 -9.39 7.89 1.25
CA PHE A 154 -7.93 7.80 1.26
C PHE A 154 -7.42 6.56 2.02
N GLU A 155 -7.94 6.31 3.23
CA GLU A 155 -7.55 5.16 4.07
C GLU A 155 -7.96 3.83 3.41
N PHE A 156 -9.14 3.76 2.77
CA PHE A 156 -9.59 2.58 2.02
C PHE A 156 -8.73 2.32 0.77
N ARG A 157 -8.38 3.37 0.01
CA ARG A 157 -7.51 3.27 -1.17
C ARG A 157 -6.08 2.87 -0.78
N TRP A 158 -5.52 3.46 0.28
CA TRP A 158 -4.24 3.03 0.82
C TRP A 158 -4.25 1.54 1.22
N ALA A 159 -5.27 1.10 1.97
CA ALA A 159 -5.40 -0.28 2.40
C ALA A 159 -5.53 -1.26 1.22
N THR A 160 -6.33 -0.93 0.21
CA THR A 160 -6.50 -1.77 -0.98
C THR A 160 -5.24 -1.80 -1.86
N THR A 161 -4.54 -0.68 -2.06
CA THR A 161 -3.27 -0.64 -2.79
C THR A 161 -2.17 -1.44 -2.06
N LEU A 162 -2.07 -1.35 -0.73
CA LEU A 162 -1.08 -2.13 0.04
C LEU A 162 -1.37 -3.64 -0.08
N LEU A 163 -2.62 -4.08 0.05
CA LEU A 163 -2.97 -5.50 -0.14
C LEU A 163 -2.73 -5.99 -1.57
N GLN A 164 -2.94 -5.14 -2.58
CA GLN A 164 -2.64 -5.49 -3.97
C GLN A 164 -1.13 -5.67 -4.17
N ASN A 165 -0.30 -4.73 -3.70
CA ASN A 165 1.16 -4.84 -3.78
C ASN A 165 1.68 -6.07 -3.01
N ALA A 166 1.07 -6.41 -1.86
CA ALA A 166 1.37 -7.65 -1.14
C ALA A 166 1.03 -8.90 -1.95
N MET A 167 -0.09 -8.88 -2.67
CA MET A 167 -0.51 -9.97 -3.56
C MET A 167 0.46 -10.14 -4.74
N ASP A 168 0.90 -9.04 -5.34
CA ASP A 168 1.83 -9.07 -6.48
C ASP A 168 3.23 -9.56 -6.09
N ARG A 169 3.77 -9.17 -4.93
CA ARG A 169 5.02 -9.76 -4.38
C ARG A 169 4.90 -11.29 -4.21
N VAL A 170 3.74 -11.77 -3.74
CA VAL A 170 3.49 -13.22 -3.59
C VAL A 170 3.35 -13.90 -4.95
N ARG A 171 2.65 -13.28 -5.91
CA ARG A 171 2.51 -13.75 -7.29
C ARG A 171 3.88 -13.96 -7.94
N GLU A 172 4.72 -12.93 -7.93
CA GLU A 172 6.08 -12.96 -8.48
C GLU A 172 6.94 -14.07 -7.86
N SER A 173 6.83 -14.29 -6.54
CA SER A 173 7.53 -15.38 -5.85
C SER A 173 7.07 -16.78 -6.31
N TYR A 174 5.79 -16.94 -6.67
CA TYR A 174 5.27 -18.19 -7.24
C TYR A 174 5.64 -18.35 -8.71
N GLU A 175 5.56 -17.28 -9.52
CA GLU A 175 6.00 -17.25 -10.93
C GLU A 175 7.48 -17.64 -11.05
N ALA A 176 8.37 -17.01 -10.28
CA ALA A 176 9.80 -17.32 -10.23
C ALA A 176 10.09 -18.76 -9.74
N SER A 177 9.14 -19.40 -9.05
CA SER A 177 9.21 -20.80 -8.61
C SER A 177 8.60 -21.79 -9.61
N GLY A 178 8.14 -21.34 -10.79
CA GLY A 178 7.42 -22.17 -11.77
C GLY A 178 6.02 -22.61 -11.31
N LYS A 179 5.36 -21.82 -10.45
CA LYS A 179 4.09 -22.17 -9.77
C LYS A 179 2.97 -21.15 -10.04
N ALA A 180 2.98 -20.51 -11.20
CA ALA A 180 1.97 -19.52 -11.59
C ALA A 180 0.54 -20.08 -11.55
N ASP A 181 0.29 -21.25 -12.16
CA ASP A 181 -1.03 -21.88 -12.19
C ASP A 181 -1.55 -22.24 -10.78
N LEU A 182 -0.66 -22.70 -9.91
CA LEU A 182 -0.94 -22.98 -8.50
C LEU A 182 -1.30 -21.70 -7.74
N PHE A 183 -0.66 -20.57 -8.06
CA PHE A 183 -1.00 -19.28 -7.46
C PHE A 183 -2.38 -18.80 -7.93
N GLU A 184 -2.65 -18.75 -9.24
CA GLU A 184 -3.92 -18.26 -9.77
C GLU A 184 -5.11 -19.13 -9.34
N GLY A 185 -4.95 -20.46 -9.25
CA GLY A 185 -5.98 -21.34 -8.69
C GLY A 185 -6.27 -21.10 -7.20
N LEU A 186 -5.24 -20.83 -6.38
CA LEU A 186 -5.40 -20.63 -4.94
C LEU A 186 -5.79 -19.20 -4.52
N LYS A 187 -5.41 -18.19 -5.31
CA LYS A 187 -5.64 -16.75 -5.07
C LYS A 187 -7.10 -16.39 -4.75
N PRO A 188 -8.13 -16.93 -5.43
CA PRO A 188 -9.54 -16.73 -5.05
C PRO A 188 -9.89 -17.20 -3.62
N LEU A 189 -9.13 -18.13 -3.03
CA LEU A 189 -9.34 -18.68 -1.68
C LEU A 189 -8.67 -17.85 -0.56
N LEU A 190 -7.96 -16.78 -0.93
CA LEU A 190 -7.47 -15.75 0.00
C LEU A 190 -8.51 -14.66 0.30
N SER A 191 -9.58 -14.56 -0.49
CA SER A 191 -10.43 -13.35 -0.53
C SER A 191 -10.89 -12.87 0.85
N TRP A 192 -10.61 -11.58 1.11
CA TRP A 192 -11.01 -10.86 2.32
C TRP A 192 -12.46 -10.34 2.25
N ASN A 193 -13.11 -10.37 1.07
CA ASN A 193 -14.39 -9.71 0.81
C ASN A 193 -15.41 -10.53 -0.01
N ALA A 194 -15.06 -11.69 -0.59
CA ALA A 194 -15.96 -12.48 -1.44
C ALA A 194 -16.18 -13.90 -0.90
N ARG A 195 -17.27 -14.54 -1.34
CA ARG A 195 -17.52 -15.97 -1.08
C ARG A 195 -16.44 -16.80 -1.79
N SER A 196 -15.54 -17.41 -1.01
CA SER A 196 -14.52 -18.30 -1.56
C SER A 196 -15.16 -19.48 -2.31
N ARG A 197 -14.57 -19.89 -3.44
CA ARG A 197 -14.93 -21.14 -4.11
C ARG A 197 -14.78 -22.34 -3.15
N PRO A 198 -15.57 -23.42 -3.31
CA PRO A 198 -15.37 -24.63 -2.52
C PRO A 198 -13.96 -25.19 -2.75
N GLN A 199 -13.24 -25.48 -1.67
CA GLN A 199 -11.82 -25.90 -1.76
C GLN A 199 -11.64 -27.20 -2.57
N HIS A 200 -12.66 -28.07 -2.62
CA HIS A 200 -12.60 -29.34 -3.36
C HIS A 200 -12.65 -29.14 -4.88
N GLU A 201 -13.36 -28.14 -5.40
CA GLU A 201 -13.36 -27.82 -6.84
C GLU A 201 -11.96 -27.38 -7.28
N VAL A 202 -11.38 -26.44 -6.54
CA VAL A 202 -10.04 -25.92 -6.82
C VAL A 202 -8.96 -26.99 -6.62
N ALA A 203 -9.15 -27.92 -5.67
CA ALA A 203 -8.24 -29.06 -5.50
C ALA A 203 -8.28 -29.99 -6.72
N ALA A 204 -9.48 -30.28 -7.26
CA ALA A 204 -9.63 -31.11 -8.46
C ALA A 204 -9.04 -30.44 -9.71
N GLU A 205 -9.27 -29.13 -9.90
CA GLU A 205 -8.68 -28.34 -11.00
C GLU A 205 -7.14 -28.33 -10.97
N LEU A 206 -6.55 -28.27 -9.77
CA LEU A 206 -5.10 -28.25 -9.57
C LEU A 206 -4.46 -29.66 -9.43
N GLY A 207 -5.25 -30.74 -9.53
CA GLY A 207 -4.77 -32.11 -9.33
C GLY A 207 -4.23 -32.40 -7.91
N LEU A 208 -4.68 -31.64 -6.90
CA LEU A 208 -4.21 -31.74 -5.52
C LEU A 208 -5.11 -32.66 -4.69
N SER A 209 -4.50 -33.43 -3.77
CA SER A 209 -5.24 -34.06 -2.68
C SER A 209 -5.69 -33.02 -1.64
N ASP A 210 -6.73 -33.32 -0.85
CA ASP A 210 -7.20 -32.46 0.24
C ASP A 210 -6.09 -32.05 1.23
N SER A 211 -5.12 -32.93 1.47
CA SER A 211 -3.97 -32.65 2.33
C SER A 211 -2.97 -31.70 1.66
N ALA A 212 -2.65 -31.92 0.38
CA ALA A 212 -1.79 -31.04 -0.39
C ALA A 212 -2.41 -29.64 -0.57
N MET A 213 -3.71 -29.59 -0.85
CA MET A 213 -4.50 -28.36 -0.95
C MET A 213 -4.45 -27.53 0.34
N ARG A 214 -4.69 -28.17 1.49
CA ARG A 214 -4.63 -27.50 2.81
C ARG A 214 -3.25 -26.91 3.09
N VAL A 215 -2.18 -27.64 2.76
CA VAL A 215 -0.79 -27.18 2.93
C VAL A 215 -0.46 -26.03 1.97
N ALA A 216 -0.88 -26.12 0.70
CA ALA A 216 -0.62 -25.09 -0.30
C ALA A 216 -1.35 -23.78 0.04
N LEU A 217 -2.62 -23.87 0.45
CA LEU A 217 -3.40 -22.71 0.90
C LEU A 217 -2.85 -22.09 2.20
N HIS A 218 -2.36 -22.91 3.15
CA HIS A 218 -1.71 -22.41 4.36
C HIS A 218 -0.41 -21.65 4.03
N ARG A 219 0.45 -22.20 3.16
CA ARG A 219 1.69 -21.55 2.72
C ARG A 219 1.43 -20.23 1.99
N LEU A 220 0.42 -20.20 1.13
CA LEU A 220 0.02 -18.99 0.42
C LEU A 220 -0.44 -17.90 1.41
N ARG A 221 -1.23 -18.29 2.42
CA ARG A 221 -1.70 -17.40 3.49
C ARG A 221 -0.56 -16.87 4.35
N SER A 222 0.41 -17.70 4.75
CA SER A 222 1.60 -17.23 5.47
C SER A 222 2.36 -16.19 4.64
N ARG A 223 2.72 -16.53 3.40
CA ARG A 223 3.47 -15.63 2.50
C ARG A 223 2.76 -14.29 2.27
N PHE A 224 1.44 -14.29 2.15
CA PHE A 224 0.66 -13.05 2.05
C PHE A 224 0.67 -12.25 3.36
N GLY A 225 0.52 -12.92 4.52
CA GLY A 225 0.64 -12.27 5.83
C GLY A 225 2.03 -11.67 6.06
N ASP A 226 3.09 -12.36 5.63
CA ASP A 226 4.48 -11.91 5.70
C ASP A 226 4.71 -10.68 4.80
N ALA A 227 4.25 -10.72 3.54
CA ALA A 227 4.34 -9.59 2.60
C ALA A 227 3.55 -8.35 3.07
N VAL A 228 2.35 -8.53 3.65
CA VAL A 228 1.59 -7.44 4.28
C VAL A 228 2.36 -6.89 5.49
N ARG A 229 2.97 -7.74 6.32
CA ARG A 229 3.74 -7.31 7.49
C ARG A 229 4.98 -6.51 7.11
N GLU A 230 5.68 -6.93 6.06
CA GLU A 230 6.83 -6.24 5.48
C GLU A 230 6.43 -4.84 4.98
N LEU A 231 5.45 -4.76 4.06
CA LEU A 231 4.93 -3.49 3.53
C LEU A 231 4.38 -2.55 4.62
N VAL A 232 3.72 -3.08 5.65
CA VAL A 232 3.28 -2.25 6.77
C VAL A 232 4.47 -1.81 7.61
N SER A 233 5.47 -2.66 7.86
CA SER A 233 6.68 -2.26 8.57
C SER A 233 7.32 -1.01 7.95
N ASP A 234 7.30 -0.93 6.62
CA ASP A 234 7.87 0.15 5.80
C ASP A 234 7.18 1.52 5.99
N THR A 235 5.98 1.51 6.57
CA THR A 235 5.14 2.69 6.80
C THR A 235 5.11 3.18 8.26
N VAL A 236 5.81 2.48 9.17
CA VAL A 236 5.78 2.73 10.61
C VAL A 236 7.17 2.99 11.18
N SER A 237 7.24 3.74 12.28
CA SER A 237 8.51 4.19 12.84
C SER A 237 9.15 3.16 13.75
N LYS A 238 8.33 2.41 14.52
CA LYS A 238 8.80 1.46 15.54
C LYS A 238 8.15 0.08 15.35
N PRO A 239 8.88 -1.04 15.53
CA PRO A 239 8.35 -2.38 15.25
C PRO A 239 7.12 -2.78 16.06
N GLU A 240 6.99 -2.29 17.29
CA GLU A 240 5.84 -2.49 18.18
C GLU A 240 4.54 -1.94 17.58
N GLU A 241 4.62 -0.95 16.70
CA GLU A 241 3.45 -0.32 16.12
C GLU A 241 2.89 -1.08 14.89
N ILE A 242 3.57 -2.13 14.40
CA ILE A 242 3.20 -2.86 13.17
C ILE A 242 1.81 -3.49 13.31
N ASP A 243 1.55 -4.17 14.43
CA ASP A 243 0.29 -4.91 14.62
C ASP A 243 -0.93 -3.97 14.70
N ASP A 244 -0.75 -2.76 15.23
CA ASP A 244 -1.79 -1.73 15.28
C ASP A 244 -2.06 -1.12 13.90
N GLU A 245 -1.06 -0.99 13.04
CA GLU A 245 -1.25 -0.47 11.68
C GLU A 245 -1.89 -1.52 10.77
N ILE A 246 -1.53 -2.81 10.93
CA ILE A 246 -2.24 -3.94 10.29
C ILE A 246 -3.72 -3.95 10.74
N GLN A 247 -4.00 -3.76 12.04
CA GLN A 247 -5.38 -3.65 12.51
C GLN A 247 -6.13 -2.49 11.87
N HIS A 248 -5.47 -1.33 11.73
CA HIS A 248 -6.06 -0.15 11.10
C HIS A 248 -6.37 -0.40 9.62
N LEU A 249 -5.47 -1.05 8.88
CA LEU A 249 -5.68 -1.47 7.49
C LEU A 249 -6.97 -2.29 7.34
N PHE A 250 -7.20 -3.31 8.19
CA PHE A 250 -8.45 -4.09 8.11
C PHE A 250 -9.70 -3.31 8.55
N ARG A 251 -9.56 -2.32 9.45
CA ARG A 251 -10.67 -1.42 9.81
C ARG A 251 -11.06 -0.49 8.67
N ALA A 252 -10.10 -0.02 7.87
CA ALA A 252 -10.36 0.79 6.68
C ALA A 252 -11.16 -0.01 5.64
N LEU A 253 -10.78 -1.27 5.39
CA LEU A 253 -11.50 -2.19 4.48
C LEU A 253 -12.91 -2.59 4.96
N SER A 254 -13.21 -2.45 6.25
CA SER A 254 -14.50 -2.87 6.83
C SER A 254 -15.59 -1.79 6.77
N LYS A 255 -15.33 -0.65 6.11
CA LYS A 255 -16.24 0.51 6.04
C LYS A 255 -16.29 1.18 4.65
N GLY A 256 -15.77 0.50 3.62
CA GLY A 256 -16.07 0.78 2.21
C GLY A 256 -17.18 -0.14 1.73
#